data_AF-A0A9P3L2L7-F1
#
_entry.id   AF-A0A9P3L2L7-F1
#
_cell.length_a   1.000
_cell.length_b   1.000
_cell.length_c   1.000
_cell.angle_alpha   90.00
_cell.angle_beta   90.00
_cell.angle_gamma   90.00
#
_symmetry.space_group_name_H-M   'P 1'
#
loop_
_entity.id
_entity.type
_entity.pdbx_description
1 polymer ?
#
loop_
_entity_poly.entity_id
_entity_poly.type
_entity_poly.pdbx_seq_one_letter_code
_entity_poly.pdbx_strand_id
1 'polypeptide(L)'
;MLVPPSVSHSKRHRLQNEGTTVVEVPATNFSWMKPGRDRWAHVMDKLNVYKLVQFEKVLLLDSDIVIFKRLDDIFESPTTEIRTNLGNSSNVKDDEGPQPQRYLMAEELQKSRWKMEGFWARGPLDQV
;
A
#
# COMPACT_ATOMS: atom_id res chain seq x y z
N MET A 1 -12.87 5.22 3.59
CA MET A 1 -11.66 5.69 4.28
C MET A 1 -11.49 4.97 5.59
N LEU A 2 -10.34 4.33 5.81
CA LEU A 2 -10.02 3.68 7.08
C LEU A 2 -9.60 4.72 8.11
N VAL A 3 -10.22 4.72 9.28
CA VAL A 3 -10.02 5.74 10.30
C VAL A 3 -9.66 5.10 11.64
N PRO A 4 -8.43 5.28 12.14
CA PRO A 4 -8.05 4.81 13.47
C PRO A 4 -8.63 5.71 14.58
N PRO A 5 -8.61 5.26 15.85
CA PRO A 5 -9.21 6.00 16.97
C PRO A 5 -8.62 7.40 17.19
N SER A 6 -7.38 7.62 16.76
CA SER A 6 -6.65 8.88 16.89
C SER A 6 -7.24 10.04 16.06
N VAL A 7 -8.08 9.76 15.07
CA VAL A 7 -8.76 10.78 14.27
C VAL A 7 -9.99 11.30 15.03
N SER A 8 -10.07 12.61 15.24
CA SER A 8 -11.16 13.26 15.98
C SER A 8 -12.53 13.07 15.32
N HIS A 9 -13.60 13.06 16.14
CA HIS A 9 -14.97 13.00 15.65
C HIS A 9 -15.31 14.12 14.65
N SER A 10 -14.79 15.34 14.86
CA SER A 10 -15.00 16.46 13.94
C SER A 10 -14.46 16.17 12.53
N LYS A 11 -13.28 15.54 12.41
CA LYS A 11 -12.68 15.15 11.13
C LYS A 11 -13.48 14.02 10.47
N ARG A 12 -13.94 13.04 11.26
CA ARG A 12 -14.79 11.95 10.77
C ARG A 12 -16.10 12.47 10.17
N HIS A 13 -16.77 13.34 10.91
CA HIS A 13 -18.02 13.96 10.48
C HIS A 13 -17.81 14.80 9.20
N ARG A 14 -16.68 15.51 9.10
CA ARG A 14 -16.35 16.26 7.89
C ARG A 14 -16.22 15.34 6.66
N LEU A 15 -15.50 14.23 6.80
CA LEU A 15 -15.35 13.24 5.71
C LEU A 15 -16.70 12.65 5.28
N GLN A 16 -17.55 12.29 6.25
CA GLN A 16 -18.88 11.74 5.98
C GLN A 16 -19.76 12.76 5.24
N ASN A 17 -19.72 14.04 5.63
CA ASN A 17 -20.44 15.12 4.96
C ASN A 17 -19.98 15.34 3.51
N GLU A 18 -18.74 14.98 3.19
CA GLU A 18 -18.18 15.03 1.84
C GLU A 18 -18.49 13.76 1.03
N GLY A 19 -19.36 12.87 1.56
CA GLY A 19 -19.80 11.64 0.90
C GLY A 19 -18.85 10.46 1.09
N THR A 20 -17.81 10.60 1.93
CA THR A 20 -16.86 9.51 2.17
C THR A 20 -17.44 8.48 3.14
N THR A 21 -17.48 7.21 2.72
CA THR A 21 -17.74 6.11 3.65
C THR A 21 -16.57 5.99 4.65
N VAL A 22 -16.84 6.27 5.92
CA VAL A 22 -15.87 6.13 7.01
C VAL A 22 -15.98 4.72 7.60
N VAL A 23 -14.86 4.00 7.61
CA VAL A 23 -14.73 2.67 8.21
C VAL A 23 -13.78 2.79 9.39
N GLU A 24 -14.30 2.65 10.60
CA GLU A 24 -13.48 2.70 11.81
C GLU A 24 -12.68 1.42 11.95
N VAL A 25 -11.38 1.56 12.21
CA VAL A 25 -10.47 0.44 12.42
C VAL A 25 -9.86 0.51 13.81
N PRO A 26 -9.59 -0.62 14.47
CA PRO A 26 -8.90 -0.60 15.75
C PRO A 26 -7.48 -0.05 15.59
N ALA A 27 -6.95 0.59 16.64
CA ALA A 27 -5.55 0.95 16.68
C ALA A 27 -4.69 -0.32 16.60
N THR A 28 -3.69 -0.30 15.74
CA THR A 28 -2.83 -1.46 15.53
C THR A 28 -1.76 -1.49 16.62
N ASN A 29 -2.05 -2.19 17.71
CA ASN A 29 -1.10 -2.41 18.79
C ASN A 29 -0.58 -3.85 18.74
N PHE A 30 0.65 -4.01 18.28
CA PHE A 30 1.32 -5.31 18.24
C PHE A 30 2.28 -5.41 19.43
N SER A 31 1.90 -6.16 20.46
CA SER A 31 2.76 -6.38 21.65
C SER A 31 4.12 -7.00 21.31
N TRP A 32 4.19 -7.76 20.22
CA TRP A 32 5.39 -8.42 19.70
C TRP A 32 6.22 -7.55 18.75
N MET A 33 5.69 -6.41 18.28
CA MET A 33 6.38 -5.53 17.33
C MET A 33 6.76 -4.24 18.04
N LYS A 34 8.07 -4.01 18.20
CA LYS A 34 8.60 -2.75 18.71
C LYS A 34 9.11 -1.92 17.54
N PRO A 35 8.32 -0.99 16.99
CA PRO A 35 8.81 -0.13 15.93
C PRO A 35 10.02 0.66 16.42
N GLY A 36 11.08 0.73 15.60
CA GLY A 36 12.30 1.48 15.95
C GLY A 36 12.09 3.00 16.02
N ARG A 37 10.95 3.52 15.51
CA ARG A 37 10.49 4.90 15.70
C ARG A 37 8.98 4.94 15.85
N ASP A 38 8.47 5.78 16.74
CA ASP A 38 7.03 5.89 17.03
C ASP A 38 6.17 6.16 15.79
N ARG A 39 6.71 6.90 14.80
CA ARG A 39 6.02 7.16 13.53
C ARG A 39 5.61 5.88 12.79
N TRP A 40 6.35 4.79 12.93
CA TRP A 40 6.01 3.52 12.25
C TRP A 40 4.77 2.84 12.83
N ALA A 41 4.34 3.19 14.06
CA ALA A 41 3.11 2.66 14.63
C ALA A 41 1.89 3.00 13.77
N HIS A 42 1.82 4.22 13.23
CA HIS A 42 0.72 4.65 12.36
C HIS A 42 0.77 4.04 10.95
N VAL A 43 1.94 3.62 10.48
CA VAL A 43 2.06 2.93 9.19
C VAL A 43 1.35 1.59 9.24
N MET A 44 1.40 0.92 10.39
CA MET A 44 0.76 -0.39 10.57
C MET A 44 -0.76 -0.33 10.55
N ASP A 45 -1.37 0.82 10.85
CA ASP A 45 -2.82 1.00 10.74
C ASP A 45 -3.34 0.75 9.31
N LYS A 46 -2.50 0.95 8.29
CA LYS A 46 -2.80 0.63 6.89
C LYS A 46 -3.12 -0.85 6.69
N LEU A 47 -2.51 -1.76 7.46
CA LEU A 47 -2.71 -3.20 7.34
C LEU A 47 -4.13 -3.65 7.71
N ASN A 48 -4.92 -2.80 8.37
CA ASN A 48 -6.34 -3.09 8.58
C ASN A 48 -7.12 -3.21 7.26
N VAL A 49 -6.57 -2.77 6.12
CA VAL A 49 -7.14 -3.01 4.79
C VAL A 49 -7.38 -4.50 4.51
N TYR A 50 -6.52 -5.39 5.02
CA TYR A 50 -6.66 -6.84 4.84
C TYR A 50 -7.83 -7.45 5.63
N LYS A 51 -8.42 -6.69 6.56
CA LYS A 51 -9.62 -7.12 7.29
C LYS A 51 -10.91 -6.81 6.52
N LEU A 52 -10.82 -6.10 5.39
CA LEU A 52 -11.96 -5.75 4.56
C LEU A 52 -12.39 -6.91 3.65
N VAL A 53 -12.77 -8.03 4.28
CA VAL A 53 -13.11 -9.29 3.60
C VAL A 53 -14.42 -9.26 2.82
N GLN A 54 -15.18 -8.17 2.91
CA GLN A 54 -16.38 -7.95 2.11
C GLN A 54 -16.08 -7.55 0.65
N PHE A 55 -14.82 -7.24 0.33
CA PHE A 55 -14.40 -6.89 -1.03
C PHE A 55 -13.48 -7.97 -1.60
N GLU A 56 -13.59 -8.20 -2.90
CA GLU A 56 -12.71 -9.13 -3.62
C GLU A 56 -11.33 -8.52 -3.89
N LYS A 57 -11.30 -7.25 -4.31
CA LYS A 57 -10.07 -6.46 -4.52
C LYS A 57 -10.23 -5.09 -3.87
N VAL A 58 -9.13 -4.58 -3.31
CA VAL A 58 -9.07 -3.24 -2.72
C VAL A 58 -7.85 -2.52 -3.26
N LEU A 59 -8.04 -1.30 -3.73
CA LEU A 59 -6.95 -0.36 -4.00
C LEU A 59 -6.72 0.49 -2.76
N LEU A 60 -5.56 0.33 -2.14
CA LEU A 60 -5.14 1.22 -1.05
C LEU A 60 -4.44 2.45 -1.65
N LEU A 61 -4.95 3.64 -1.33
CA LEU A 61 -4.32 4.91 -1.69
C LEU A 61 -3.89 5.65 -0.42
N ASP A 62 -2.68 6.19 -0.45
CA ASP A 62 -2.20 7.07 0.60
C ASP A 62 -2.91 8.43 0.53
N SER A 63 -3.07 9.09 1.68
CA SER A 63 -3.83 10.34 1.80
C SER A 63 -3.16 11.55 1.15
N ASP A 64 -1.92 11.43 0.73
CA ASP A 64 -1.12 12.44 0.03
C ASP A 64 -1.12 12.24 -1.51
N ILE A 65 -1.97 11.33 -2.02
CA ILE A 65 -2.14 11.10 -3.46
C ILE A 65 -3.21 12.04 -4.02
N VAL A 66 -2.90 12.66 -5.17
CA VAL A 66 -3.86 13.44 -5.98
C VAL A 66 -4.18 12.69 -7.27
N ILE A 67 -5.47 12.49 -7.53
CA ILE A 67 -5.97 11.73 -8.69
C ILE A 67 -6.26 12.71 -9.83
N PHE A 68 -5.58 12.54 -10.96
CA PHE A 68 -5.77 13.37 -12.17
C PHE A 68 -6.67 12.71 -13.23
N LYS A 69 -6.86 11.40 -13.14
CA LYS A 69 -7.62 10.59 -14.11
C LYS A 69 -8.33 9.46 -13.38
N ARG A 70 -9.41 8.94 -13.98
CA ARG A 70 -10.14 7.77 -13.49
C ARG A 70 -9.20 6.56 -13.36
N LEU A 71 -9.34 5.79 -12.28
CA LEU A 71 -8.48 4.66 -11.94
C LEU A 71 -9.17 3.30 -12.03
N ASP A 72 -10.44 3.24 -12.45
CA ASP A 72 -11.26 2.02 -12.40
C ASP A 72 -10.59 0.82 -13.11
N ASP A 73 -9.92 1.08 -14.23
CA ASP A 73 -9.24 0.09 -15.05
C ASP A 73 -8.10 -0.66 -14.31
N ILE A 74 -7.63 -0.16 -13.16
CA ILE A 74 -6.58 -0.83 -12.37
C ILE A 74 -7.00 -2.22 -11.88
N PHE A 75 -8.30 -2.41 -11.61
CA PHE A 75 -8.84 -3.68 -11.13
C PHE A 75 -8.94 -4.75 -12.23
N GLU A 76 -8.83 -4.34 -13.49
CA GLU A 76 -8.83 -5.18 -14.68
C GLU A 76 -7.40 -5.52 -15.15
N SER A 77 -6.38 -4.92 -14.54
CA SER A 77 -4.99 -5.19 -14.88
C SER A 77 -4.65 -6.68 -14.65
N PRO A 78 -3.94 -7.35 -15.58
CA PRO A 78 -3.47 -8.73 -15.42
C PRO A 78 -2.59 -8.94 -14.18
N THR A 79 -1.97 -7.87 -13.69
CA THR A 79 -1.22 -7.86 -12.43
C THR A 79 -2.11 -8.16 -11.23
N THR A 80 -3.39 -7.79 -11.31
CA THR A 80 -4.36 -7.99 -10.23
C THR A 80 -5.08 -9.33 -10.30
N GLU A 81 -4.62 -10.25 -11.16
CA GLU A 81 -5.16 -11.60 -11.25
C GLU A 81 -4.63 -12.50 -10.14
N ILE A 82 -5.49 -13.37 -9.63
CA ILE A 82 -5.10 -14.41 -8.68
C ILE A 82 -4.25 -15.44 -9.41
N ARG A 83 -3.01 -15.63 -8.97
CA ARG A 83 -2.04 -16.56 -9.53
C ARG A 83 -1.98 -17.85 -8.72
N THR A 84 -1.72 -18.96 -9.39
CA THR A 84 -1.39 -20.23 -8.73
C THR A 84 0.04 -20.16 -8.20
N ASN A 85 0.24 -20.66 -6.99
CA ASN A 85 1.56 -20.80 -6.39
C ASN A 85 2.37 -21.85 -7.17
N LEU A 86 3.67 -21.59 -7.35
CA LEU A 86 4.59 -22.52 -8.02
C LEU A 86 4.82 -23.81 -7.23
N GLY A 87 4.46 -23.86 -5.94
CA GLY A 87 4.59 -25.05 -5.11
C GLY A 87 6.04 -25.45 -4.86
N ASN A 88 6.97 -24.48 -4.92
CA ASN A 88 8.40 -24.75 -4.81
C ASN A 88 8.83 -24.94 -3.34
N SER A 89 8.54 -26.12 -2.80
CA SER A 89 8.79 -26.47 -1.40
C SER A 89 10.27 -26.39 -0.99
N SER A 90 11.21 -26.53 -1.93
CA SER A 90 12.65 -26.44 -1.63
C SER A 90 13.12 -25.03 -1.24
N ASN A 91 12.32 -24.01 -1.53
CA ASN A 91 12.63 -22.60 -1.22
C ASN A 91 11.91 -22.09 0.04
N VAL A 92 11.07 -22.92 0.66
CA VAL A 92 10.38 -22.56 1.91
C VAL A 92 11.38 -22.64 3.05
N LYS A 93 11.50 -21.57 3.83
CA LYS A 93 12.38 -21.53 5.01
C LYS A 93 11.65 -22.07 6.24
N ASP A 94 12.42 -22.54 7.22
CA ASP A 94 11.87 -23.10 8.46
C ASP A 94 11.06 -22.09 9.29
N ASP A 95 11.29 -20.79 9.10
CA ASP A 95 10.55 -19.69 9.75
C ASP A 95 9.31 -19.22 8.96
N GLU A 96 8.99 -19.87 7.83
CA GLU A 96 7.84 -19.56 7.00
C GLU A 96 6.66 -20.51 7.28
N GLY A 97 5.45 -19.97 7.32
CA GLY A 97 4.22 -20.76 7.41
C GLY A 97 3.86 -21.48 6.09
N PRO A 98 2.80 -22.30 6.08
CA PRO A 98 2.34 -22.96 4.87
C PRO A 98 1.93 -21.92 3.80
N GLN A 99 2.45 -22.08 2.59
CA GLN A 99 2.14 -21.17 1.50
C GLN A 99 0.75 -21.45 0.89
N PRO A 100 0.00 -20.42 0.47
CA PRO A 100 -1.30 -20.61 -0.16
C PRO A 100 -1.16 -21.21 -1.56
N GLN A 101 -2.15 -21.98 -2.00
CA GLN A 101 -2.22 -22.56 -3.35
C GLN A 101 -2.41 -21.48 -4.43
N ARG A 102 -3.08 -20.39 -4.07
CA ARG A 102 -3.39 -19.27 -4.96
C ARG A 102 -3.20 -17.97 -4.18
N TYR A 103 -2.65 -16.95 -4.84
CA TYR A 103 -2.39 -15.65 -4.21
C TYR A 103 -2.62 -14.51 -5.20
N LEU A 104 -2.95 -13.35 -4.65
CA LEU A 104 -2.84 -12.07 -5.35
C LEU A 104 -1.65 -11.31 -4.77
N MET A 105 -0.74 -10.84 -5.61
CA MET A 105 0.38 -10.03 -5.13
C MET A 105 -0.13 -8.65 -4.72
N ALA A 106 0.15 -8.24 -3.47
CA ALA A 106 -0.35 -6.98 -2.92
C ALA A 106 0.29 -5.74 -3.58
N GLU A 107 1.50 -5.89 -4.11
CA GLU A 107 2.22 -4.83 -4.80
C GLU A 107 3.00 -5.45 -5.97
N GLU A 108 2.83 -4.90 -7.16
CA GLU A 108 3.74 -5.18 -8.26
C GLU A 108 4.84 -4.12 -8.29
N LEU A 109 6.06 -4.56 -8.03
CA LEU A 109 7.24 -3.77 -8.32
C LEU A 109 7.43 -3.77 -9.84
N GLN A 110 6.80 -2.82 -10.51
CA GLN A 110 7.16 -2.55 -11.90
C GLN A 110 8.62 -2.08 -11.89
N LYS A 111 9.54 -2.93 -12.37
CA LYS A 111 10.91 -2.54 -12.69
C LYS A 111 10.82 -1.50 -13.80
N SER A 112 10.69 -0.24 -13.39
CA SER A 112 10.64 0.87 -14.31
C SER A 112 12.05 1.02 -14.88
N ARG A 113 12.16 0.76 -16.18
CA ARG A 113 13.37 0.86 -16.97
C ARG A 113 13.64 2.35 -17.27
N TRP A 114 13.73 3.18 -16.23
CA TRP A 114 14.15 4.57 -16.37
C TRP A 114 15.66 4.59 -16.60
N LYS A 115 16.06 4.55 -17.88
CA LYS A 115 17.35 5.11 -18.27
C LYS A 115 17.24 6.62 -18.05
N MET A 116 17.74 7.09 -16.92
CA MET A 116 18.04 8.50 -16.71
C MET A 116 19.23 8.84 -17.62
N GLU A 117 18.99 9.10 -18.90
CA GLU A 117 19.99 9.78 -19.73
C GLU A 117 20.09 11.21 -19.21
N GLY A 118 21.27 11.53 -18.67
CA GLY A 118 21.52 12.71 -17.87
C GLY A 118 21.27 14.01 -18.62
N PHE A 119 20.18 14.68 -18.26
CA PHE A 119 19.96 16.09 -18.57
C PHE A 119 20.71 16.95 -17.54
N TRP A 120 22.04 16.91 -17.60
CA TRP A 120 22.91 17.88 -16.93
C TRP A 120 23.94 18.38 -17.93
N ALA A 121 23.52 19.25 -18.86
CA ALA A 121 24.45 20.14 -19.52
C ALA A 121 24.87 21.20 -18.48
N ARG A 122 25.94 20.92 -17.72
CA ARG A 122 26.70 21.99 -17.06
C ARG A 122 27.42 22.73 -18.19
N GLY A 123 27.02 23.98 -18.44
CA GLY A 123 27.86 24.89 -19.22
C GLY A 123 29.23 25.04 -18.54
N PRO A 124 30.32 25.16 -19.30
CA PRO A 124 31.65 25.32 -18.70
C PRO A 124 31.73 26.68 -18.00
N LEU A 125 31.95 26.64 -16.69
CA LEU A 125 32.48 27.73 -15.90
C LEU A 125 34.01 27.70 -16.04
N ASP A 126 34.53 28.77 -16.63
CA ASP A 126 35.80 29.45 -16.35
C ASP A 126 37.12 28.71 -16.67
N GLN A 127 37.84 29.22 -17.69
CA GLN A 127 39.30 29.29 -17.64
C GLN A 127 39.72 30.76 -17.60
N VAL A 128 40.44 31.09 -16.52
CA VAL A 128 41.33 32.26 -16.36
C VAL A 128 42.60 32.00 -17.16
#